data_AF-A0A0A0BXR1-F1
#
_entry.id   AF-A0A0A0BXR1-F1
#
_cell.length_a   1.000
_cell.length_b   1.000
_cell.length_c   1.000
_cell.angle_alpha   90.00
_cell.angle_beta   90.00
_cell.angle_gamma   90.00
#
_symmetry.space_group_name_H-M   'P 1'
#
loop_
_entity.id
_entity.type
_entity.pdbx_description
1 polymer ?
#
loop_
_entity_poly.entity_id
_entity_poly.type
_entity_poly.pdbx_seq_one_letter_code
_entity_poly.pdbx_strand_id
1 'polypeptide(L)'
;MSFDVFAQRFVGGEPAEAENGVLSELLAPHLMRVESESDFAELHFDDGTADFYGVAEPGTGFMVNHVSGQLAWELFVRMASAGDMALMAPGVPTMIFSEEVRQHLPEGLAEDAVVLSSGADILRTFANA
;
A
#
# COMPACT_ATOMS: atom_id res chain seq x y z
N MET A 1 5.00 -13.39 -11.12
CA MET A 1 4.48 -13.64 -9.77
C MET A 1 3.59 -12.46 -9.41
N SER A 2 2.47 -12.72 -8.75
CA SER A 2 1.61 -11.68 -8.17
C SER A 2 1.81 -11.74 -6.67
N PHE A 3 2.03 -10.59 -6.02
CA PHE A 3 2.07 -10.49 -4.57
C PHE A 3 0.74 -9.93 -4.08
N ASP A 4 0.24 -10.48 -2.98
CA ASP A 4 -0.79 -9.82 -2.19
C ASP A 4 -0.07 -8.86 -1.23
N VAL A 5 -0.29 -7.56 -1.43
CA VAL A 5 0.36 -6.50 -0.66
C VAL A 5 -0.70 -5.80 0.18
N PHE A 6 -0.49 -5.76 1.49
CA PHE A 6 -1.38 -5.16 2.47
C PHE A 6 -0.83 -3.82 2.93
N ALA A 7 -1.68 -2.82 3.04
CA ALA A 7 -1.37 -1.53 3.63
C ALA A 7 -2.10 -1.38 4.97
N GLN A 8 -1.37 -1.02 6.02
CA GLN A 8 -1.94 -0.77 7.34
C GLN A 8 -1.17 0.33 8.05
N ARG A 9 -1.89 1.30 8.61
CA ARG A 9 -1.30 2.24 9.57
C ARG A 9 -1.24 1.59 10.95
N PHE A 10 -0.16 1.85 11.67
CA PHE A 10 0.00 1.46 13.07
C PHE A 10 0.25 2.68 13.95
N VAL A 11 -0.19 2.62 15.21
CA VAL A 11 0.15 3.60 16.25
C VAL A 11 0.44 2.84 17.55
N GLY A 12 1.69 2.88 18.00
CA GLY A 12 2.11 2.24 19.25
C GLY A 12 2.01 0.71 19.22
N GLY A 13 2.23 0.11 18.05
CA GLY A 13 2.17 -1.34 17.83
C GLY A 13 0.80 -1.86 17.39
N GLU A 14 -0.25 -1.04 17.50
CA GLU A 14 -1.63 -1.44 17.20
C GLU A 14 -2.10 -0.89 15.85
N PRO A 15 -2.96 -1.62 15.09
CA PRO A 15 -3.61 -1.10 13.90
C PRO A 15 -4.38 0.19 14.20
N ALA A 16 -4.28 1.15 13.30
CA ALA A 16 -4.96 2.44 13.38
C ALA A 16 -5.50 2.85 12.00
N GLU A 17 -6.44 3.79 11.99
CA GLU A 17 -6.98 4.35 10.75
C GLU A 17 -6.08 5.49 10.24
N ALA A 18 -5.86 5.51 8.93
CA ALA A 18 -5.30 6.64 8.18
C ALA A 18 -6.42 7.61 7.73
N GLU A 19 -6.03 8.79 7.24
CA GLU A 19 -6.99 9.79 6.78
C GLU A 19 -7.67 9.36 5.47
N ASN A 20 -8.88 8.81 5.59
CA ASN A 20 -9.59 8.19 4.47
C ASN A 20 -9.83 9.14 3.29
N GLY A 21 -10.07 10.43 3.55
CA GLY A 21 -10.32 11.45 2.53
C GLY A 21 -9.11 11.61 1.60
N VAL A 22 -7.92 11.76 2.18
CA VAL A 22 -6.67 11.93 1.42
C VAL A 22 -6.37 10.70 0.55
N LEU A 23 -6.56 9.49 1.10
CA LEU A 23 -6.34 8.26 0.34
C LEU A 23 -7.35 8.09 -0.80
N SER A 24 -8.63 8.39 -0.52
CA SER A 24 -9.69 8.38 -1.54
C SER A 24 -9.40 9.37 -2.67
N GLU A 25 -8.92 10.57 -2.36
CA GLU A 25 -8.55 11.58 -3.35
C GLU A 25 -7.38 11.14 -4.25
N LEU A 26 -6.37 10.47 -3.67
CA LEU A 26 -5.24 9.91 -4.43
C LEU A 26 -5.67 8.75 -5.33
N LEU A 27 -6.61 7.93 -4.86
CA LEU A 27 -7.09 6.74 -5.57
C LEU A 27 -8.06 7.09 -6.71
N ALA A 28 -8.91 8.09 -6.52
CA ALA A 28 -10.01 8.43 -7.42
C ALA A 28 -9.64 8.57 -8.90
N PRO A 29 -8.50 9.19 -9.30
CA PRO A 29 -8.13 9.32 -10.71
C PRO A 29 -7.85 8.00 -11.43
N HIS A 30 -7.61 6.93 -10.67
CA HIS A 30 -7.17 5.64 -11.19
C HIS A 30 -8.29 4.58 -11.19
N LEU A 31 -9.45 4.87 -10.60
CA LEU A 31 -10.59 3.96 -10.53
C LEU A 31 -11.22 3.76 -11.91
N MET A 32 -11.32 2.51 -12.37
CA MET A 32 -11.94 2.17 -13.65
C MET A 32 -13.23 1.35 -13.45
N ARG A 33 -13.14 0.23 -12.72
CA ARG A 33 -14.28 -0.62 -12.38
C ARG A 33 -14.37 -0.73 -10.87
N VAL A 34 -15.54 -0.43 -10.31
CA VAL A 34 -15.79 -0.50 -8.86
C VAL A 34 -16.93 -1.48 -8.58
N GLU A 35 -16.70 -2.40 -7.66
CA GLU A 35 -17.65 -3.39 -7.18
C GLU A 35 -17.87 -3.19 -5.68
N SER A 36 -18.88 -2.38 -5.34
CA SER A 36 -19.13 -1.97 -3.96
C SER A 36 -19.50 -3.12 -3.02
N GLU A 37 -20.10 -4.21 -3.52
CA GLU A 37 -20.49 -5.36 -2.69
C GLU A 37 -19.28 -6.14 -2.15
N SER A 38 -18.18 -6.16 -2.91
CA SER A 38 -16.94 -6.84 -2.56
C SER A 38 -15.83 -5.89 -2.12
N ASP A 39 -16.16 -4.60 -1.96
CA ASP A 39 -15.21 -3.53 -1.65
C ASP A 39 -13.96 -3.54 -2.55
N PHE A 40 -14.19 -3.76 -3.83
CA PHE A 40 -13.17 -4.01 -4.84
C PHE A 40 -13.17 -2.90 -5.92
N ALA A 41 -12.00 -2.60 -6.44
CA ALA A 41 -11.84 -1.85 -7.67
C ALA A 41 -10.68 -2.36 -8.53
N GLU A 42 -10.87 -2.32 -9.85
CA GLU A 42 -9.77 -2.40 -10.82
C GLU A 42 -9.26 -0.98 -11.08
N LEU A 43 -7.95 -0.81 -10.92
CA LEU A 43 -7.23 0.43 -11.19
C LEU A 43 -6.59 0.37 -12.57
N HIS A 44 -6.60 1.50 -13.27
CA HIS A 44 -5.99 1.62 -14.58
C HIS A 44 -4.93 2.74 -14.62
N PHE A 45 -3.80 2.41 -15.24
CA PHE A 45 -2.65 3.30 -15.45
C PHE A 45 -2.22 3.22 -16.92
N ASP A 46 -1.40 4.16 -17.37
CA ASP A 46 -0.91 4.17 -18.75
C ASP A 46 -0.05 2.95 -19.09
N ASP A 47 0.57 2.32 -18.08
CA ASP A 47 1.51 1.21 -18.23
C ASP A 47 1.03 -0.12 -17.61
N GLY A 48 -0.20 -0.17 -17.09
CA GLY A 48 -0.72 -1.38 -16.45
C GLY A 48 -2.00 -1.18 -15.65
N THR A 49 -2.33 -2.21 -14.88
CA THR A 49 -3.51 -2.30 -14.02
C THR A 49 -3.14 -2.84 -12.64
N ALA A 50 -4.04 -2.65 -11.67
CA ALA A 50 -3.93 -3.26 -10.35
C ALA A 50 -5.31 -3.57 -9.79
N ASP A 51 -5.43 -4.68 -9.08
CA ASP A 51 -6.61 -5.01 -8.30
C ASP A 51 -6.47 -4.38 -6.91
N PHE A 52 -7.52 -3.71 -6.44
CA PHE A 52 -7.53 -2.96 -5.18
C PHE A 52 -8.74 -3.37 -4.34
N TYR A 53 -8.50 -3.67 -3.07
CA TYR A 53 -9.52 -4.05 -2.09
C TYR A 53 -9.46 -3.11 -0.89
N GLY A 54 -10.61 -2.72 -0.34
CA GLY A 54 -10.70 -1.65 0.64
C GLY A 54 -11.03 -0.29 0.02
N VAL A 55 -11.71 -0.25 -1.13
CA VAL A 55 -11.94 0.98 -1.91
C VAL A 55 -12.90 1.96 -1.23
N ALA A 56 -13.85 1.47 -0.42
CA ALA A 56 -14.82 2.29 0.28
C ALA A 56 -14.17 3.09 1.43
N GLU A 57 -13.27 2.45 2.18
CA GLU A 57 -12.59 3.05 3.33
C GLU A 57 -11.10 2.67 3.35
N PRO A 58 -10.29 3.10 2.36
CA PRO A 58 -8.85 2.77 2.30
C PRO A 58 -8.06 3.21 3.54
N GLY A 59 -8.59 4.16 4.34
CA GLY A 59 -8.01 4.56 5.62
C GLY A 59 -7.98 3.44 6.67
N THR A 60 -8.89 2.47 6.59
CA THR A 60 -8.93 1.31 7.51
C THR A 60 -7.86 0.26 7.20
N GLY A 61 -7.24 0.37 6.01
CA GLY A 61 -6.35 -0.63 5.43
C GLY A 61 -6.83 -1.01 4.03
N PHE A 62 -5.90 -1.42 3.18
CA PHE A 62 -6.24 -1.89 1.83
C PHE A 62 -5.32 -3.04 1.41
N MET A 63 -5.74 -3.80 0.42
CA MET A 63 -4.92 -4.83 -0.22
C MET A 63 -4.85 -4.58 -1.71
N VAL A 64 -3.68 -4.79 -2.30
CA VAL A 64 -3.49 -4.76 -3.75
C VAL A 64 -2.84 -6.04 -4.22
N ASN A 65 -3.28 -6.51 -5.37
CA ASN A 65 -2.64 -7.62 -6.07
C ASN A 65 -2.82 -7.45 -7.59
N HIS A 66 -2.33 -8.43 -8.35
CA HIS A 66 -2.34 -8.39 -9.81
C HIS A 66 -1.75 -7.11 -10.43
N VAL A 67 -0.82 -6.47 -9.69
CA VAL A 67 -0.23 -5.19 -10.07
C VAL A 67 0.70 -5.38 -11.26
N SER A 68 0.49 -4.58 -12.30
CA SER A 68 1.31 -4.49 -13.49
C SER A 68 1.68 -3.04 -13.77
N GLY A 69 2.80 -2.84 -14.48
CA GLY A 69 3.37 -1.50 -14.67
C GLY A 69 4.12 -0.99 -13.44
N GLN A 70 4.71 0.19 -13.57
CA GLN A 70 5.42 0.91 -12.51
C GLN A 70 4.52 1.98 -11.86
N LEU A 71 3.61 2.61 -12.60
CA LEU A 71 2.83 3.74 -12.11
C LEU A 71 1.91 3.39 -10.92
N ALA A 72 1.40 2.15 -10.89
CA ALA A 72 0.63 1.65 -9.75
C ALA A 72 1.46 1.66 -8.45
N TRP A 73 2.72 1.23 -8.51
CA TRP A 73 3.61 1.25 -7.34
C TRP A 73 3.93 2.67 -6.88
N GLU A 74 4.07 3.62 -7.81
CA GLU A 74 4.22 5.05 -7.45
C GLU A 74 2.96 5.62 -6.78
N LEU A 75 1.76 5.16 -7.15
CA LEU A 75 0.53 5.49 -6.41
C LEU A 75 0.57 4.91 -5.00
N PHE A 76 0.93 3.64 -4.84
CA PHE A 76 0.92 2.98 -3.52
C PHE A 76 1.96 3.58 -2.57
N VAL A 77 3.12 4.03 -3.07
CA VAL A 77 4.05 4.85 -2.28
C VAL A 77 3.38 6.14 -1.81
N ARG A 78 2.74 6.90 -2.70
CA ARG A 78 2.07 8.15 -2.32
C ARG A 78 0.96 7.93 -1.30
N MET A 79 0.14 6.89 -1.48
CA MET A 79 -0.93 6.54 -0.53
C MET A 79 -0.36 6.13 0.82
N ALA A 80 0.62 5.22 0.84
CA ALA A 80 1.21 4.76 2.09
C ALA A 80 1.94 5.88 2.84
N SER A 81 2.69 6.73 2.13
CA SER A 81 3.31 7.93 2.71
C SER A 81 2.27 8.91 3.26
N ALA A 82 1.18 9.17 2.54
CA ALA A 82 0.16 10.12 2.98
C ALA A 82 -0.65 9.61 4.18
N GLY A 83 -0.79 8.28 4.30
CA GLY A 83 -1.52 7.65 5.40
C GLY A 83 -0.65 7.16 6.55
N ASP A 84 0.66 7.42 6.55
CA ASP A 84 1.63 6.82 7.49
C ASP A 84 1.49 5.29 7.58
N MET A 85 1.21 4.65 6.45
CA MET A 85 0.93 3.22 6.36
C MET A 85 2.21 2.43 6.04
N ALA A 86 2.31 1.24 6.61
CA ALA A 86 3.29 0.24 6.20
C ALA A 86 2.69 -0.64 5.11
N LEU A 87 3.50 -1.02 4.12
CA LEU A 87 3.18 -2.06 3.15
C LEU A 87 3.84 -3.38 3.57
N MET A 88 3.06 -4.45 3.55
CA MET A 88 3.46 -5.79 3.96
C MET A 88 3.12 -6.78 2.86
N ALA A 89 4.05 -7.66 2.51
CA ALA A 89 3.79 -8.74 1.57
C ALA A 89 4.58 -10.00 1.96
N PRO A 90 4.09 -11.20 1.60
CA PRO A 90 4.76 -12.45 1.95
C PRO A 90 6.17 -12.52 1.37
N GLY A 91 7.14 -12.88 2.22
CA GLY A 91 8.53 -13.12 1.80
C GLY A 91 9.36 -11.85 1.58
N VAL A 92 8.82 -10.66 1.85
CA VAL A 92 9.58 -9.40 1.81
C VAL A 92 9.57 -8.67 3.15
N PRO A 93 10.58 -7.85 3.44
CA PRO A 93 10.57 -7.00 4.62
C PRO A 93 9.40 -6.00 4.60
N THR A 94 8.94 -5.57 5.78
CA THR A 94 7.95 -4.49 5.90
C THR A 94 8.48 -3.22 5.25
N MET A 95 7.69 -2.61 4.37
CA MET A 95 8.08 -1.39 3.66
C MET A 95 7.39 -0.19 4.30
N ILE A 96 8.18 0.79 4.72
CA ILE A 96 7.70 2.05 5.31
C ILE A 96 8.26 3.23 4.51
N PHE A 97 7.66 4.41 4.69
CA PHE A 97 7.98 5.59 3.86
C PHE A 97 8.48 6.80 4.66
N SER A 98 8.65 6.61 5.96
CA SER A 98 9.38 7.51 6.85
C SER A 98 9.93 6.71 8.03
N GLU A 99 11.05 7.15 8.61
CA GLU A 99 11.56 6.52 9.85
C GLU A 99 10.62 6.73 11.04
N GLU A 100 9.78 7.77 11.00
CA GLU A 100 8.78 8.02 12.05
C GLU A 100 7.74 6.92 12.13
N VAL A 101 7.37 6.28 11.02
CA VAL A 101 6.43 5.14 11.03
C VAL A 101 7.03 3.93 11.76
N ARG A 102 8.36 3.74 11.72
CA ARG A 102 9.02 2.58 12.35
C ARG A 102 8.70 2.47 13.84
N GLN A 103 8.67 3.59 14.55
CA GLN A 103 8.41 3.62 16.00
C GLN A 103 6.99 3.18 16.38
N HIS A 104 6.08 3.20 15.40
CA HIS A 104 4.69 2.82 15.59
C HIS A 104 4.40 1.38 15.19
N LEU A 105 5.33 0.72 14.48
CA LEU A 105 5.20 -0.68 14.12
C LEU A 105 5.24 -1.60 15.35
N PRO A 106 4.55 -2.75 15.32
CA PRO A 106 4.76 -3.80 16.29
C PRO A 106 6.20 -4.35 16.19
N GLU A 107 6.73 -4.85 17.31
CA GLU A 107 8.14 -5.27 17.45
C GLU A 107 8.61 -6.19 16.31
N GLY A 108 7.81 -7.19 15.95
CA GLY A 108 8.13 -8.13 14.87
C GLY A 108 8.13 -7.55 13.45
N LEU A 109 7.46 -6.42 13.21
CA LEU A 109 7.51 -5.73 11.91
C LEU A 109 8.59 -4.64 11.87
N ALA A 110 8.95 -4.08 13.02
CA ALA A 110 9.88 -2.94 13.12
C ALA A 110 11.34 -3.33 12.86
N GLU A 111 11.74 -4.54 13.26
CA GLU A 111 13.12 -5.04 13.17
C GLU A 111 13.64 -5.08 11.73
N ASP A 112 12.85 -5.65 10.82
CA ASP A 112 13.24 -5.83 9.42
C ASP A 112 12.70 -4.72 8.49
N ALA A 113 12.00 -3.72 9.03
CA ALA A 113 11.39 -2.69 8.19
C ALA A 113 12.44 -1.91 7.37
N VAL A 114 12.13 -1.64 6.11
CA VAL A 114 12.97 -0.85 5.18
C VAL A 114 12.26 0.44 4.79
N VAL A 115 12.99 1.55 4.78
CA VAL A 115 12.46 2.84 4.33
C VAL A 115 12.63 2.96 2.82
N LEU A 116 11.52 3.13 2.12
CA LEU A 116 11.46 3.26 0.67
C LEU A 116 10.97 4.65 0.28
N SER A 117 11.27 5.07 -0.96
CA SER A 117 10.92 6.41 -1.45
C SER A 117 10.21 6.43 -2.81
N SER A 118 10.14 5.29 -3.49
CA SER A 118 9.60 5.20 -4.85
C SER A 118 9.01 3.82 -5.14
N GLY A 119 8.15 3.74 -6.15
CA GLY A 119 7.63 2.47 -6.66
C GLY A 119 8.76 1.56 -7.19
N ALA A 120 9.83 2.16 -7.74
CA ALA A 120 11.02 1.41 -8.13
C ALA A 120 11.73 0.73 -6.96
N ASP A 121 11.71 1.32 -5.75
CA ASP A 121 12.27 0.70 -4.56
C ASP A 121 11.45 -0.52 -4.13
N ILE A 122 10.12 -0.44 -4.19
CA ILE A 122 9.22 -1.59 -3.94
C ILE A 122 9.56 -2.74 -4.89
N LEU A 123 9.67 -2.46 -6.19
CA LEU A 123 10.00 -3.47 -7.20
C LEU A 123 11.35 -4.13 -6.95
N ARG A 124 12.36 -3.38 -6.50
CA ARG A 124 13.68 -3.94 -6.11
C ARG A 124 13.55 -4.84 -4.89
N THR A 125 12.74 -4.48 -3.91
CA THR A 125 12.48 -5.32 -2.73
C THR A 125 11.89 -6.67 -3.14
N PHE A 126 10.91 -6.68 -4.05
CA PHE A 126 10.36 -7.94 -4.58
C PHE A 126 11.35 -8.76 -5.40
N ALA A 127 12.26 -8.12 -6.14
CA ALA A 127 13.25 -8.81 -6.95
C ALA A 127 14.35 -9.50 -6.12
N ASN A 128 14.54 -9.08 -4.86
CA ASN A 128 15.54 -9.63 -3.94
C ASN A 128 14.97 -10.70 -2.99
N ALA A 129 13.68 -11.03 -3.13
CA ALA A 129 12.93 -11.96 -2.29
C ALA A 129 13.07 -13.43 -2.72
#